data_AF-A0AAN7KPR6-F1
#
_entry.id   AF-A0AAN7KPR6-F1
#
_cell.length_a   1.000
_cell.length_b   1.000
_cell.length_c   1.000
_cell.angle_alpha   90.00
_cell.angle_beta   90.00
_cell.angle_gamma   90.00
#
_symmetry.space_group_name_H-M   'P 1'
#
loop_
_entity.id
_entity.type
_entity.pdbx_description
1 polymer ?
#
loop_
_entity_poly.entity_id
_entity_poly.type
_entity_poly.pdbx_seq_one_letter_code
_entity_poly.pdbx_strand_id
1 'polypeptide(L)'
;MALWLANGSALCASKRGEESLLHENKISCQRKLSSLHPLSARASSFPGCAIGLMNDCNISRSHLMKGTRAVISNLGTQAAAFTEKGKVQGLRGTLKKVVLAYSGGLDTSVIVPWLRENYGCEVVCFTADVGQGIKELEGLEEKAKASGACQLVVKDLKEEFVKDYIYPCLRAGAVYERKYLLGTSMARPVIAKAMVDVAREVGADAVAHGCTGKGNDQVRFELTFFALNPELNVVAPWREWDIQGREDAIEYAKKHNVPVPVTKKSIYSRDRNLWHLSHEGDILEDPANEPKKDMYMLSVDPEDAPDQPEYVVIGIVDGLPVSVNGKELSPASLLTELNVIGGRHGVGRIDLVENRFVGMKSRGVYETPGGTILFAAVRELESLTLDRETIQVKDSLALKYAELVYAGRWFDPLRESMDAFMEKITNTTTGSVTLKLYKGTVTATSRTSPFSLYRQDISSFESGQIYDQADAAGFIRLYGLPMRVRAMLEKGI
;
A
#
# COMPACT_ATOMS: atom_id res chain seq x y z
N MET A 1 36.90 6.77 21.76
CA MET A 1 37.89 6.53 20.68
C MET A 1 37.29 7.12 19.42
N ALA A 2 37.80 8.18 18.78
CA ALA A 2 39.18 8.69 18.73
C ALA A 2 39.23 10.22 18.85
N LEU A 3 40.21 10.70 19.61
CA LEU A 3 40.69 12.08 19.62
C LEU A 3 41.47 12.36 18.34
N TRP A 4 41.40 13.59 17.82
CA TRP A 4 42.55 14.22 17.17
C TRP A 4 42.69 15.66 17.67
N LEU A 5 43.81 15.90 18.36
CA LEU A 5 44.30 17.19 18.84
C LEU A 5 45.00 17.91 17.68
N ALA A 6 44.74 19.21 17.53
CA ALA A 6 45.63 20.12 16.83
C ALA A 6 46.21 21.11 17.86
N ASN A 7 47.48 20.90 18.19
CA ASN A 7 48.33 21.89 18.86
C ASN A 7 49.08 22.68 17.79
N GLY A 8 49.18 24.00 17.99
CA GLY A 8 49.94 24.89 17.12
C GLY A 8 49.99 26.30 17.70
N SER A 9 50.67 26.46 18.83
CA SER A 9 51.01 27.73 19.45
C SER A 9 52.17 28.41 18.72
N ALA A 10 52.08 29.73 18.50
CA ALA A 10 53.23 30.61 18.36
C ALA A 10 52.92 31.97 19.02
N LEU A 11 53.87 32.40 19.85
CA LEU A 11 53.85 33.58 20.72
C LEU A 11 53.88 34.90 19.94
N CYS A 12 53.26 35.93 20.52
CA CYS A 12 53.93 37.22 20.73
C CYS A 12 53.33 37.96 21.92
N ALA A 13 54.18 38.38 22.85
CA ALA A 13 53.82 39.07 24.09
C ALA A 13 54.37 40.51 24.05
N SER A 14 53.56 41.48 24.49
CA SER A 14 53.98 42.83 24.94
C SER A 14 52.74 43.57 25.45
N LYS A 15 52.45 43.59 26.76
CA LYS A 15 52.86 44.56 27.82
C LYS A 15 51.98 45.84 27.91
N ARG A 16 51.31 45.90 29.08
CA ARG A 16 50.93 47.06 29.94
C ARG A 16 49.76 47.97 29.55
N GLY A 17 48.93 48.25 30.57
CA GLY A 17 48.03 49.39 30.67
C GLY A 17 46.86 49.12 31.61
N GLU A 18 47.07 49.31 32.91
CA GLU A 18 45.99 49.50 33.89
C GLU A 18 45.23 50.80 33.57
N GLU A 19 43.89 50.80 33.70
CA GLU A 19 43.16 51.79 34.50
C GLU A 19 41.66 51.47 34.53
N SER A 20 41.15 51.35 35.76
CA SER A 20 39.74 51.37 36.10
C SER A 20 39.14 52.74 35.82
N LEU A 21 37.86 52.82 35.44
CA LEU A 21 36.98 53.90 35.90
C LEU A 21 35.50 53.46 35.80
N LEU A 22 34.91 53.35 36.98
CA LEU A 22 33.47 53.28 37.23
C LEU A 22 32.80 54.56 36.75
N HIS A 23 31.64 54.47 36.08
CA HIS A 23 30.59 55.48 36.21
C HIS A 23 29.21 54.86 36.01
N GLU A 24 28.53 54.63 37.13
CA GLU A 24 27.08 54.61 37.21
C GLU A 24 26.55 56.03 36.98
N ASN A 25 25.47 56.17 36.21
CA ASN A 25 24.46 57.19 36.49
C ASN A 25 23.08 56.74 35.97
N LYS A 26 22.19 56.47 36.94
CA LYS A 26 20.73 56.50 36.78
C LYS A 26 20.26 57.96 36.74
N ILE A 27 19.10 58.18 36.12
CA ILE A 27 18.02 59.19 36.37
C ILE A 27 17.41 59.54 34.99
N SER A 28 16.26 58.97 34.62
CA SER A 28 14.85 59.33 34.93
C SER A 28 14.14 60.06 33.77
N CYS A 29 13.13 59.38 33.25
CA CYS A 29 11.81 59.83 32.79
C CYS A 29 11.57 61.34 32.57
N GLN A 30 11.14 61.72 31.36
CA GLN A 30 9.98 62.61 31.18
C GLN A 30 9.29 62.41 29.81
N ARG A 31 7.96 62.44 29.87
CA ARG A 31 6.96 62.25 28.82
C ARG A 31 6.95 63.38 27.78
N LYS A 32 6.56 63.06 26.54
CA LYS A 32 5.59 63.87 25.78
C LYS A 32 4.80 63.00 24.79
N LEU A 33 3.48 63.02 24.99
CA LEU A 33 2.41 62.49 24.13
C LEU A 33 2.10 63.50 23.01
N SER A 34 1.76 63.00 21.81
CA SER A 34 0.91 63.66 20.81
C SER A 34 0.23 62.57 19.98
N SER A 35 -1.04 62.25 20.27
CA SER A 35 -2.26 62.69 19.57
C SER A 35 -2.79 61.72 18.50
N LEU A 36 -3.72 60.87 18.95
CA LEU A 36 -4.98 60.36 18.36
C LEU A 36 -5.25 60.50 16.84
N HIS A 37 -5.62 59.37 16.22
CA HIS A 37 -6.91 59.20 15.51
C HIS A 37 -7.32 57.72 15.49
N PRO A 38 -8.57 57.34 15.86
CA PRO A 38 -9.06 55.97 15.85
C PRO A 38 -9.91 55.67 14.60
N LEU A 39 -9.79 54.46 14.03
CA LEU A 39 -10.77 53.93 13.09
C LEU A 39 -11.33 52.60 13.60
N SER A 40 -12.65 52.62 13.68
CA SER A 40 -13.58 51.70 14.31
C SER A 40 -13.69 50.34 13.64
N ALA A 41 -13.83 49.32 14.47
CA ALA A 41 -14.48 48.05 14.10
C ALA A 41 -15.96 48.28 13.73
N ARG A 42 -16.43 47.64 12.65
CA ARG A 42 -17.86 47.43 12.39
C ARG A 42 -18.10 45.96 12.04
N ALA A 43 -19.10 45.40 12.72
CA ALA A 43 -19.75 44.15 12.41
C ALA A 43 -20.66 44.30 11.17
N SER A 44 -20.77 43.24 10.38
CA SER A 44 -21.82 43.03 9.36
C SER A 44 -21.86 41.53 9.05
N SER A 45 -22.80 40.78 9.62
CA SER A 45 -24.12 40.45 9.05
C SER A 45 -24.06 39.41 7.93
N PHE A 46 -24.45 38.18 8.27
CA PHE A 46 -24.93 37.15 7.33
C PHE A 46 -26.07 37.70 6.46
N PRO A 47 -26.20 37.19 5.23
CA PRO A 47 -27.49 36.60 4.88
C PRO A 47 -27.33 35.27 4.13
N GLY A 48 -28.11 34.30 4.55
CA GLY A 48 -28.49 33.18 3.70
C GLY A 48 -29.59 33.62 2.73
N CYS A 49 -29.58 33.05 1.53
CA CYS A 49 -30.78 32.85 0.74
C CYS A 49 -30.59 31.63 -0.16
N ALA A 50 -31.61 30.78 -0.19
CA ALA A 50 -31.66 29.56 -0.96
C ALA A 50 -32.62 29.73 -2.16
N ILE A 51 -32.32 28.93 -3.20
CA ILE A 51 -33.18 28.45 -4.30
C ILE A 51 -33.35 29.37 -5.53
N GLY A 52 -32.90 28.83 -6.68
CA GLY A 52 -33.26 29.25 -8.03
C GLY A 52 -32.69 28.28 -9.07
N LEU A 53 -33.58 27.55 -9.75
CA LEU A 53 -33.39 26.45 -10.70
C LEU A 53 -32.92 26.87 -12.12
N MET A 54 -32.35 25.89 -12.85
CA MET A 54 -32.19 25.73 -14.32
C MET A 54 -31.12 26.60 -15.01
N ASN A 55 -30.35 26.16 -16.01
CA ASN A 55 -30.38 24.97 -16.89
C ASN A 55 -29.00 24.74 -17.55
N ASP A 56 -28.77 23.49 -17.96
CA ASP A 56 -28.00 23.01 -19.12
C ASP A 56 -26.58 23.53 -19.42
N CYS A 57 -25.60 22.64 -19.27
CA CYS A 57 -24.50 22.50 -20.23
C CYS A 57 -24.06 21.04 -20.34
N ASN A 58 -24.47 20.41 -21.45
CA ASN A 58 -23.97 19.14 -21.95
C ASN A 58 -22.45 19.20 -22.18
N ILE A 59 -21.69 18.38 -21.45
CA ILE A 59 -20.37 17.94 -21.90
C ILE A 59 -20.38 16.41 -21.92
N SER A 60 -20.59 15.89 -23.12
CA SER A 60 -20.33 14.50 -23.50
C SER A 60 -18.89 14.12 -23.12
N ARG A 61 -18.74 13.18 -22.17
CA ARG A 61 -17.52 12.39 -21.97
C ARG A 61 -17.84 10.95 -22.31
N SER A 62 -17.53 10.56 -23.54
CA SER A 62 -17.48 9.17 -23.98
C SER A 62 -16.44 8.39 -23.18
N HIS A 63 -16.89 7.57 -22.23
CA HIS A 63 -16.03 6.52 -21.66
C HIS A 63 -16.06 5.31 -22.59
N LEU A 64 -14.89 5.01 -23.16
CA LEU A 64 -14.63 3.82 -23.93
C LEU A 64 -14.58 2.62 -22.97
N MET A 65 -15.73 2.02 -22.66
CA MET A 65 -15.80 0.73 -21.96
C MET A 65 -15.20 -0.35 -22.87
N LYS A 66 -14.01 -0.84 -22.53
CA LYS A 66 -13.42 -2.04 -23.14
C LYS A 66 -13.84 -3.27 -22.34
N GLY A 67 -14.75 -4.05 -22.94
CA GLY A 67 -14.68 -5.52 -22.91
C GLY A 67 -15.37 -6.28 -21.78
N THR A 68 -16.68 -6.13 -21.59
CA THR A 68 -17.48 -7.19 -20.93
C THR A 68 -17.68 -8.33 -21.93
N ARG A 69 -17.02 -9.48 -21.75
CA ARG A 69 -17.35 -10.69 -22.52
C ARG A 69 -18.53 -11.40 -21.85
N ALA A 70 -19.73 -10.90 -22.07
CA ALA A 70 -20.97 -11.61 -21.76
C ALA A 70 -21.50 -12.24 -23.05
N VAL A 71 -21.44 -13.57 -23.17
CA VAL A 71 -22.18 -14.29 -24.21
C VAL A 71 -23.44 -14.84 -23.56
N ILE A 72 -24.56 -14.16 -23.81
CA ILE A 72 -25.89 -14.67 -23.49
C ILE A 72 -26.20 -15.76 -24.52
N SER A 73 -26.35 -17.01 -24.06
CA SER A 73 -26.88 -18.09 -24.90
C SER A 73 -28.39 -17.94 -25.04
N ASN A 74 -28.87 -17.92 -26.29
CA ASN A 74 -30.28 -17.88 -26.69
C ASN A 74 -31.17 -18.84 -25.88
N LEU A 75 -32.20 -18.29 -25.22
CA LEU A 75 -33.32 -19.06 -24.70
C LEU A 75 -34.30 -19.34 -25.85
N GLY A 76 -34.16 -20.53 -26.43
CA GLY A 76 -35.21 -21.13 -27.25
C GLY A 76 -36.33 -21.64 -26.36
N THR A 77 -37.55 -21.20 -26.65
CA THR A 77 -38.79 -21.57 -25.96
C THR A 77 -39.07 -23.06 -26.15
N GLN A 78 -38.86 -23.87 -25.11
CA GLN A 78 -39.57 -25.13 -24.92
C GLN A 78 -40.02 -25.23 -23.46
N ALA A 79 -41.31 -25.02 -23.26
CA ALA A 79 -41.99 -25.35 -22.02
C ALA A 79 -42.06 -26.88 -21.92
N ALA A 80 -41.28 -27.45 -20.99
CA ALA A 80 -41.40 -28.84 -20.59
C ALA A 80 -41.53 -28.89 -19.05
N ALA A 81 -42.55 -29.62 -18.62
CA ALA A 81 -43.01 -29.73 -17.25
C ALA A 81 -41.89 -30.15 -16.28
N PHE A 82 -41.59 -29.30 -15.30
CA PHE A 82 -40.84 -29.70 -14.11
C PHE A 82 -41.78 -30.40 -13.15
N THR A 83 -41.60 -31.71 -13.05
CA THR A 83 -42.10 -32.51 -11.93
C THR A 83 -41.26 -32.18 -10.69
N GLU A 84 -41.92 -31.83 -9.59
CA GLU A 84 -41.31 -31.63 -8.28
C GLU A 84 -40.55 -32.90 -7.87
N LYS A 85 -39.22 -32.87 -7.98
CA LYS A 85 -38.34 -33.82 -7.30
C LYS A 85 -37.37 -33.05 -6.42
N GLY A 86 -37.61 -33.15 -5.11
CA GLY A 86 -36.66 -32.95 -4.03
C GLY A 86 -35.86 -31.65 -4.07
N LYS A 87 -36.37 -30.58 -3.46
CA LYS A 87 -35.49 -29.54 -2.91
C LYS A 87 -34.56 -30.24 -1.91
N VAL A 88 -33.29 -30.38 -2.27
CA VAL A 88 -32.23 -30.70 -1.32
C VAL A 88 -32.22 -29.54 -0.32
N GLN A 89 -32.87 -29.75 0.81
CA GLN A 89 -32.88 -28.78 1.89
C GLN A 89 -31.46 -28.77 2.44
N GLY A 90 -30.74 -27.68 2.16
CA GLY A 90 -29.39 -27.48 2.65
C GLY A 90 -29.34 -27.72 4.16
N LEU A 91 -28.26 -28.34 4.65
CA LEU A 91 -28.03 -28.54 6.08
C LEU A 91 -27.91 -27.21 6.85
N ARG A 92 -27.77 -26.10 6.12
CA ARG A 92 -27.65 -24.72 6.60
C ARG A 92 -28.75 -23.87 5.94
N GLY A 93 -29.04 -22.70 6.50
CA GLY A 93 -30.11 -21.83 5.99
C GLY A 93 -30.05 -21.64 4.46
N THR A 94 -31.19 -21.39 3.81
CA THR A 94 -31.24 -21.32 2.34
C THR A 94 -30.74 -19.97 1.81
N LEU A 95 -29.77 -19.99 0.88
CA LEU A 95 -29.32 -18.82 0.12
C LEU A 95 -29.81 -18.93 -1.33
N LYS A 96 -30.07 -17.80 -2.01
CA LYS A 96 -30.50 -17.83 -3.41
C LYS A 96 -29.32 -17.92 -4.36
N LYS A 97 -28.35 -17.03 -4.22
CA LYS A 97 -27.20 -16.92 -5.14
C LYS A 97 -25.99 -16.34 -4.44
N VAL A 98 -24.84 -16.96 -4.65
CA VAL A 98 -23.58 -16.62 -3.98
C VAL A 98 -22.52 -16.23 -5.00
N VAL A 99 -21.80 -15.14 -4.75
CA VAL A 99 -20.58 -14.79 -5.50
C VAL A 99 -19.36 -15.33 -4.77
N LEU A 100 -18.67 -16.31 -5.37
CA LEU A 100 -17.49 -16.94 -4.80
C LEU A 100 -16.20 -16.31 -5.35
N ALA A 101 -15.31 -15.86 -4.47
CA ALA A 101 -13.92 -15.58 -4.83
C ALA A 101 -13.24 -16.86 -5.34
N TYR A 102 -12.96 -16.91 -6.65
CA TYR A 102 -12.53 -18.11 -7.35
C TYR A 102 -11.16 -17.92 -7.99
N SER A 103 -10.19 -18.73 -7.59
CA SER A 103 -8.83 -18.73 -8.16
C SER A 103 -8.60 -19.92 -9.10
N GLY A 104 -9.54 -20.87 -9.17
CA GLY A 104 -9.32 -22.13 -9.86
C GLY A 104 -8.36 -23.07 -9.13
N GLY A 105 -7.97 -22.78 -7.89
CA GLY A 105 -7.28 -23.74 -7.02
C GLY A 105 -8.19 -24.90 -6.58
N LEU A 106 -7.60 -25.95 -5.99
CA LEU A 106 -8.35 -27.09 -5.45
C LEU A 106 -9.49 -26.63 -4.52
N ASP A 107 -9.15 -25.83 -3.51
CA ASP A 107 -10.08 -25.41 -2.46
C ASP A 107 -11.27 -24.65 -3.05
N THR A 108 -11.02 -23.62 -3.87
CA THR A 108 -12.11 -22.84 -4.48
C THR A 108 -12.96 -23.63 -5.47
N SER A 109 -12.39 -24.65 -6.14
CA SER A 109 -13.17 -25.56 -7.00
C SER A 109 -14.04 -26.52 -6.19
N VAL A 110 -13.59 -26.95 -5.01
CA VAL A 110 -14.37 -27.78 -4.06
C VAL A 110 -15.50 -27.00 -3.39
N ILE A 111 -15.30 -25.70 -3.14
CA ILE A 111 -16.32 -24.83 -2.54
C ILE A 111 -17.58 -24.72 -3.42
N VAL A 112 -17.46 -24.77 -4.75
CA VAL A 112 -18.60 -24.63 -5.66
C VAL A 112 -19.67 -25.71 -5.43
N PRO A 113 -19.39 -27.02 -5.54
CA PRO A 113 -20.37 -28.05 -5.22
C PRO A 113 -20.78 -28.04 -3.75
N TRP A 114 -19.87 -27.70 -2.83
CA TRP A 114 -20.18 -27.62 -1.41
C TRP A 114 -21.25 -26.57 -1.09
N LEU A 115 -21.16 -25.36 -1.66
CA LEU A 115 -22.18 -24.32 -1.52
C LEU A 115 -23.54 -24.81 -2.03
N ARG A 116 -23.56 -25.49 -3.17
CA ARG A 116 -24.80 -26.03 -3.75
C ARG A 116 -25.43 -27.11 -2.87
N GLU A 117 -24.62 -28.03 -2.34
CA GLU A 117 -25.08 -29.11 -1.46
C GLU A 117 -25.61 -28.57 -0.11
N ASN A 118 -24.92 -27.59 0.48
CA ASN A 118 -25.18 -27.16 1.85
C ASN A 118 -26.14 -25.97 1.97
N TYR A 119 -26.24 -25.14 0.92
CA TYR A 119 -27.08 -23.93 0.91
C TYR A 119 -28.16 -23.95 -0.19
N GLY A 120 -28.10 -24.88 -1.15
CA GLY A 120 -29.09 -24.98 -2.24
C GLY A 120 -29.07 -23.81 -3.22
N CYS A 121 -27.97 -23.07 -3.29
CA CYS A 121 -27.86 -21.80 -4.02
C CYS A 121 -27.25 -21.94 -5.41
N GLU A 122 -27.48 -20.94 -6.28
CA GLU A 122 -26.68 -20.72 -7.48
C GLU A 122 -25.30 -20.15 -7.10
N VAL A 123 -24.24 -20.57 -7.80
CA VAL A 123 -22.87 -20.10 -7.54
C VAL A 123 -22.33 -19.37 -8.77
N VAL A 124 -22.02 -18.09 -8.59
CA VAL A 124 -21.29 -17.26 -9.55
C VAL A 124 -19.84 -17.21 -9.09
N CYS A 125 -18.92 -17.78 -9.88
CA CYS A 125 -17.50 -17.62 -9.61
C CYS A 125 -17.04 -16.23 -10.05
N PHE A 126 -16.20 -15.59 -9.25
CA PHE A 126 -15.58 -14.31 -9.55
C PHE A 126 -14.06 -14.40 -9.46
N THR A 127 -13.38 -13.94 -10.50
CA THR A 127 -11.92 -13.83 -10.55
C THR A 127 -11.54 -12.40 -10.90
N ALA A 128 -10.64 -11.80 -10.10
CA ALA A 128 -10.04 -10.51 -10.43
C ALA A 128 -8.65 -10.75 -11.04
N ASP A 129 -8.37 -10.17 -12.21
CA ASP A 129 -7.01 -10.03 -12.71
C ASP A 129 -6.37 -8.80 -12.06
N VAL A 130 -5.55 -9.06 -11.05
CA VAL A 130 -4.73 -8.07 -10.34
C VAL A 130 -3.24 -8.25 -10.67
N GLY A 131 -2.93 -8.92 -11.80
CA GLY A 131 -1.56 -9.12 -12.30
C GLY A 131 -0.90 -10.42 -11.86
N GLN A 132 -1.67 -11.44 -11.47
CA GLN A 132 -1.16 -12.79 -11.15
C GLN A 132 -0.55 -13.52 -12.36
N GLY A 133 -0.89 -13.10 -13.58
CA GLY A 133 -0.36 -13.63 -14.84
C GLY A 133 -1.36 -14.50 -15.61
N ILE A 134 -1.24 -14.50 -16.94
CA ILE A 134 -2.25 -15.09 -17.84
C ILE A 134 -2.47 -16.59 -17.64
N LYS A 135 -1.43 -17.33 -17.25
CA LYS A 135 -1.50 -18.78 -16.99
C LYS A 135 -2.46 -19.14 -15.87
N GLU A 136 -2.67 -18.25 -14.90
CA GLU A 136 -3.63 -18.44 -13.81
C GLU A 136 -5.08 -18.24 -14.27
N LEU A 137 -5.29 -17.64 -15.45
CA LEU A 137 -6.62 -17.36 -16.02
C LEU A 137 -7.04 -18.37 -17.09
N GLU A 138 -6.09 -19.14 -17.63
CA GLU A 138 -6.34 -20.15 -18.66
C GLU A 138 -7.21 -21.30 -18.12
N GLY A 139 -8.27 -21.67 -18.87
CA GLY A 139 -9.16 -22.78 -18.52
C GLY A 139 -10.09 -22.56 -17.31
N LEU A 140 -10.08 -21.36 -16.69
CA LEU A 140 -10.89 -21.08 -15.50
C LEU A 140 -12.39 -21.24 -15.75
N GLU A 141 -12.90 -20.80 -16.90
CA GLU A 141 -14.33 -20.87 -17.22
C GLU A 141 -14.82 -22.31 -17.33
N GLU A 142 -14.09 -23.14 -18.07
CA GLU A 142 -14.37 -24.57 -18.22
C GLU A 142 -14.33 -25.26 -16.86
N LYS A 143 -13.33 -24.93 -16.02
CA LYS A 143 -13.18 -25.48 -14.68
C LYS A 143 -14.32 -25.07 -13.74
N ALA A 144 -14.71 -23.80 -13.75
CA ALA A 144 -15.80 -23.28 -12.93
C ALA A 144 -17.13 -23.96 -13.29
N LYS A 145 -17.43 -24.07 -14.59
CA LYS A 145 -18.63 -24.78 -15.10
C LYS A 145 -18.61 -26.26 -14.71
N ALA A 146 -17.47 -26.94 -14.89
CA ALA A 146 -17.32 -28.34 -14.51
C ALA A 146 -17.46 -28.57 -12.99
N SER A 147 -17.11 -27.57 -12.17
CA SER A 147 -17.34 -27.59 -10.71
C SER A 147 -18.80 -27.30 -10.34
N GLY A 148 -19.63 -26.87 -11.28
CA GLY A 148 -21.05 -26.62 -11.09
C GLY A 148 -21.46 -25.16 -10.89
N ALA A 149 -20.59 -24.20 -11.22
CA ALA A 149 -20.92 -22.78 -11.20
C ALA A 149 -21.85 -22.44 -12.38
N CYS A 150 -22.82 -21.53 -12.16
CA CYS A 150 -23.72 -21.07 -13.21
C CYS A 150 -23.08 -20.01 -14.11
N GLN A 151 -22.06 -19.31 -13.61
CA GLN A 151 -21.36 -18.23 -14.32
C GLN A 151 -19.94 -18.08 -13.76
N LEU A 152 -19.00 -17.65 -14.61
CA LEU A 152 -17.73 -17.07 -14.20
C LEU A 152 -17.69 -15.60 -14.65
N VAL A 153 -17.35 -14.69 -13.74
CA VAL A 153 -17.08 -13.29 -14.02
C VAL A 153 -15.60 -13.04 -13.81
N VAL A 154 -14.91 -12.53 -14.84
CA VAL A 154 -13.51 -12.10 -14.75
C VAL A 154 -13.45 -10.59 -14.96
N LYS A 155 -12.88 -9.86 -14.00
CA LYS A 155 -12.66 -8.40 -14.13
C LYS A 155 -11.15 -8.11 -14.15
N ASP A 156 -10.68 -7.35 -15.16
CA ASP A 156 -9.33 -6.79 -15.16
C ASP A 156 -9.31 -5.56 -14.23
N LEU A 157 -8.56 -5.67 -13.13
CA LEU A 157 -8.45 -4.66 -12.09
C LEU A 157 -7.01 -4.17 -11.94
N LYS A 158 -6.09 -4.44 -12.88
CA LYS A 158 -4.67 -4.07 -12.72
C LYS A 158 -4.49 -2.56 -12.55
N GLU A 159 -5.12 -1.75 -13.40
CA GLU A 159 -4.99 -0.29 -13.33
C GLU A 159 -5.62 0.28 -12.04
N GLU A 160 -6.83 -0.17 -11.68
CA GLU A 160 -7.48 0.22 -10.41
C GLU A 160 -6.62 -0.21 -9.22
N PHE A 161 -6.08 -1.42 -9.23
CA PHE A 161 -5.24 -1.93 -8.14
C PHE A 161 -3.99 -1.06 -7.95
N VAL A 162 -3.26 -0.73 -9.02
CA VAL A 162 -2.07 0.12 -8.85
C VAL A 162 -2.44 1.55 -8.46
N LYS A 163 -3.38 2.16 -9.18
CA LYS A 163 -3.71 3.58 -9.02
C LYS A 163 -4.41 3.87 -7.69
N ASP A 164 -5.38 3.05 -7.31
CA ASP A 164 -6.30 3.37 -6.22
C ASP A 164 -5.98 2.62 -4.92
N TYR A 165 -5.03 1.67 -4.94
CA TYR A 165 -4.63 0.90 -3.74
C TYR A 165 -3.12 0.93 -3.46
N ILE A 166 -2.29 0.64 -4.47
CA ILE A 166 -0.83 0.65 -4.29
C ILE A 166 -0.30 2.07 -4.12
N TYR A 167 -0.70 3.00 -4.99
CA TYR A 167 -0.20 4.36 -4.99
C TYR A 167 -0.51 5.14 -3.69
N PRO A 168 -1.71 5.03 -3.08
CA PRO A 168 -1.94 5.56 -1.74
C PRO A 168 -0.98 5.02 -0.68
N CYS A 169 -0.73 3.70 -0.67
CA CYS A 169 0.22 3.09 0.27
C CYS A 169 1.67 3.53 0.01
N LEU A 170 2.06 3.66 -1.26
CA LEU A 170 3.36 4.18 -1.68
C LEU A 170 3.56 5.63 -1.22
N ARG A 171 2.58 6.51 -1.48
CA ARG A 171 2.59 7.91 -1.05
C ARG A 171 2.67 8.03 0.47
N ALA A 172 1.89 7.21 1.18
CA ALA A 172 1.94 7.17 2.65
C ALA A 172 3.31 6.71 3.19
N GLY A 173 4.11 5.97 2.41
CA GLY A 173 5.32 5.32 2.90
C GLY A 173 5.01 4.09 3.78
N ALA A 174 3.90 3.40 3.51
CA ALA A 174 3.40 2.33 4.36
C ALA A 174 4.27 1.05 4.25
N VAL A 175 5.00 0.73 5.32
CA VAL A 175 5.82 -0.49 5.44
C VAL A 175 5.49 -1.21 6.75
N TYR A 176 4.96 -2.42 6.65
CA TYR A 176 4.62 -3.23 7.82
C TYR A 176 5.86 -3.90 8.41
N GLU A 177 6.03 -3.78 9.72
CA GLU A 177 7.15 -4.35 10.50
C GLU A 177 8.52 -4.14 9.83
N ARG A 178 8.72 -2.93 9.29
CA ARG A 178 9.97 -2.43 8.68
C ARG A 178 10.37 -3.06 7.34
N LYS A 179 9.71 -4.14 6.90
CA LYS A 179 10.10 -4.88 5.68
C LYS A 179 8.96 -5.06 4.69
N TYR A 180 7.76 -5.40 5.16
CA TYR A 180 6.70 -5.89 4.28
C TYR A 180 5.93 -4.75 3.60
N LEU A 181 5.92 -4.77 2.26
CA LEU A 181 5.25 -3.77 1.42
C LEU A 181 3.79 -4.10 1.11
N LEU A 182 3.10 -4.82 2.00
CA LEU A 182 1.63 -4.96 2.04
C LEU A 182 0.95 -5.55 0.78
N GLY A 183 1.67 -6.24 -0.11
CA GLY A 183 1.15 -6.60 -1.43
C GLY A 183 -0.14 -7.41 -1.43
N THR A 184 -0.21 -8.45 -0.61
CA THR A 184 -1.42 -9.27 -0.45
C THR A 184 -2.51 -8.47 0.25
N SER A 185 -2.14 -7.65 1.23
CA SER A 185 -3.07 -6.84 2.03
C SER A 185 -3.83 -5.82 1.19
N MET A 186 -3.16 -5.18 0.22
CA MET A 186 -3.77 -4.21 -0.70
C MET A 186 -4.65 -4.86 -1.77
N ALA A 187 -4.35 -6.08 -2.20
CA ALA A 187 -5.13 -6.77 -3.23
C ALA A 187 -6.52 -7.19 -2.73
N ARG A 188 -6.67 -7.51 -1.44
CA ARG A 188 -7.95 -8.01 -0.91
C ARG A 188 -9.09 -7.00 -0.96
N PRO A 189 -8.94 -5.73 -0.55
CA PRO A 189 -10.04 -4.78 -0.63
C PRO A 189 -10.49 -4.48 -2.06
N VAL A 190 -9.59 -4.45 -3.06
CA VAL A 190 -10.00 -4.26 -4.47
C VAL A 190 -10.80 -5.45 -5.01
N ILE A 191 -10.39 -6.68 -4.68
CA ILE A 191 -11.11 -7.90 -5.07
C ILE A 191 -12.48 -7.92 -4.38
N ALA A 192 -12.51 -7.67 -3.08
CA ALA A 192 -13.73 -7.71 -2.27
C ALA A 192 -14.75 -6.63 -2.72
N LYS A 193 -14.29 -5.41 -3.02
CA LYS A 193 -15.13 -4.35 -3.60
C LYS A 193 -15.76 -4.81 -4.92
N ALA A 194 -14.96 -5.35 -5.83
CA ALA A 194 -15.46 -5.84 -7.11
C ALA A 194 -16.45 -7.01 -6.95
N MET A 195 -16.27 -7.87 -5.94
CA MET A 195 -17.24 -8.92 -5.61
C MET A 195 -18.58 -8.35 -5.13
N VAL A 196 -18.58 -7.31 -4.30
CA VAL A 196 -19.81 -6.62 -3.86
C VAL A 196 -20.54 -6.01 -5.04
N ASP A 197 -19.80 -5.39 -5.96
CA ASP A 197 -20.38 -4.84 -7.20
C ASP A 197 -20.99 -5.95 -8.07
N VAL A 198 -20.29 -7.07 -8.26
CA VAL A 198 -20.81 -8.24 -8.99
C VAL A 198 -22.02 -8.85 -8.30
N ALA A 199 -22.02 -8.96 -6.97
CA ALA A 199 -23.16 -9.47 -6.20
C ALA A 199 -24.42 -8.64 -6.46
N ARG A 200 -24.29 -7.31 -6.51
CA ARG A 200 -25.37 -6.40 -6.89
C ARG A 200 -25.80 -6.62 -8.35
N GLU A 201 -24.85 -6.71 -9.29
CA GLU A 201 -25.12 -6.91 -10.72
C GLU A 201 -25.89 -8.21 -11.00
N VAL A 202 -25.58 -9.31 -10.30
CA VAL A 202 -26.17 -10.65 -10.54
C VAL A 202 -27.36 -10.98 -9.62
N GLY A 203 -27.69 -10.09 -8.69
CA GLY A 203 -28.74 -10.29 -7.68
C GLY A 203 -28.41 -11.38 -6.67
N ALA A 204 -27.14 -11.47 -6.26
CA ALA A 204 -26.70 -12.38 -5.19
C ALA A 204 -27.03 -11.81 -3.81
N ASP A 205 -27.43 -12.70 -2.90
CA ASP A 205 -27.72 -12.41 -1.49
C ASP A 205 -26.57 -12.83 -0.55
N ALA A 206 -25.48 -13.36 -1.12
CA ALA A 206 -24.27 -13.68 -0.38
C ALA A 206 -22.98 -13.58 -1.20
N VAL A 207 -21.88 -13.49 -0.48
CA VAL A 207 -20.50 -13.65 -0.98
C VAL A 207 -19.80 -14.77 -0.23
N ALA A 208 -18.87 -15.45 -0.91
CA ALA A 208 -18.08 -16.53 -0.32
C ALA A 208 -16.60 -16.39 -0.67
N HIS A 209 -15.73 -16.87 0.22
CA HIS A 209 -14.29 -16.88 0.00
C HIS A 209 -13.64 -18.16 0.56
N GLY A 210 -12.52 -18.56 -0.04
CA GLY A 210 -11.77 -19.76 0.36
C GLY A 210 -10.64 -19.52 1.37
N CYS A 211 -10.70 -18.43 2.15
CA CYS A 211 -9.63 -18.14 3.13
C CYS A 211 -9.73 -19.08 4.33
N THR A 212 -8.59 -19.53 4.85
CA THR A 212 -8.55 -20.34 6.07
C THR A 212 -8.82 -19.50 7.33
N GLY A 213 -9.25 -20.16 8.41
CA GLY A 213 -9.47 -19.51 9.71
C GLY A 213 -8.22 -19.00 10.43
N LYS A 214 -7.01 -19.26 9.88
CA LYS A 214 -5.71 -18.86 10.48
C LYS A 214 -5.04 -17.71 9.74
N GLY A 215 -5.57 -17.31 8.58
CA GLY A 215 -5.00 -16.25 7.74
C GLY A 215 -5.58 -14.88 8.06
N ASN A 216 -4.84 -13.83 7.70
CA ASN A 216 -5.33 -12.45 7.78
C ASN A 216 -6.39 -12.16 6.68
N ASP A 217 -6.39 -12.91 5.58
CA ASP A 217 -7.23 -12.60 4.41
C ASP A 217 -8.73 -12.75 4.66
N GLN A 218 -9.15 -13.65 5.56
CA GLN A 218 -10.56 -13.72 5.97
C GLN A 218 -11.03 -12.38 6.53
N VAL A 219 -10.22 -11.74 7.38
CA VAL A 219 -10.54 -10.46 8.00
C VAL A 219 -10.61 -9.36 6.93
N ARG A 220 -9.69 -9.37 5.97
CA ARG A 220 -9.60 -8.34 4.91
C ARG A 220 -10.80 -8.39 3.95
N PHE A 221 -11.21 -9.58 3.54
CA PHE A 221 -12.41 -9.76 2.71
C PHE A 221 -13.67 -9.36 3.49
N GLU A 222 -13.86 -9.91 4.67
CA GLU A 222 -15.10 -9.74 5.44
C GLU A 222 -15.31 -8.30 5.93
N LEU A 223 -14.27 -7.63 6.44
CA LEU A 223 -14.38 -6.22 6.82
C LEU A 223 -14.73 -5.33 5.62
N THR A 224 -14.24 -5.67 4.42
CA THR A 224 -14.60 -4.96 3.20
C THR A 224 -16.06 -5.20 2.82
N PHE A 225 -16.53 -6.45 2.91
CA PHE A 225 -17.94 -6.78 2.68
C PHE A 225 -18.86 -6.01 3.65
N PHE A 226 -18.53 -6.00 4.94
CA PHE A 226 -19.29 -5.26 5.95
C PHE A 226 -19.31 -3.75 5.70
N ALA A 227 -18.18 -3.18 5.28
CA ALA A 227 -18.08 -1.75 4.99
C ALA A 227 -18.90 -1.34 3.75
N LEU A 228 -18.95 -2.19 2.71
CA LEU A 228 -19.54 -1.82 1.42
C LEU A 228 -20.98 -2.30 1.23
N ASN A 229 -21.35 -3.43 1.82
CA ASN A 229 -22.72 -3.95 1.81
C ASN A 229 -22.96 -4.90 3.00
N PRO A 230 -23.41 -4.39 4.16
CA PRO A 230 -23.65 -5.19 5.35
C PRO A 230 -24.86 -6.14 5.24
N GLU A 231 -25.67 -6.05 4.18
CA GLU A 231 -26.82 -6.93 3.94
C GLU A 231 -26.42 -8.27 3.30
N LEU A 232 -25.22 -8.37 2.72
CA LEU A 232 -24.74 -9.62 2.13
C LEU A 232 -24.42 -10.64 3.22
N ASN A 233 -24.92 -11.86 3.06
CA ASN A 233 -24.45 -12.98 3.85
C ASN A 233 -23.01 -13.32 3.45
N VAL A 234 -22.17 -13.66 4.42
CA VAL A 234 -20.80 -14.09 4.19
C VAL A 234 -20.70 -15.57 4.49
N VAL A 235 -20.27 -16.36 3.50
CA VAL A 235 -20.02 -17.80 3.67
C VAL A 235 -18.52 -18.06 3.63
N ALA A 236 -18.01 -18.71 4.67
CA ALA A 236 -16.58 -19.02 4.81
C ALA A 236 -16.42 -20.53 5.06
N PRO A 237 -16.36 -21.36 4.01
CA PRO A 237 -16.40 -22.82 4.13
C PRO A 237 -15.35 -23.40 5.09
N TRP A 238 -14.15 -22.85 5.14
CA TRP A 238 -13.10 -23.29 6.08
C TRP A 238 -13.44 -23.17 7.58
N ARG A 239 -14.47 -22.40 7.93
CA ARG A 239 -14.98 -22.28 9.32
C ARG A 239 -16.22 -23.14 9.56
N GLU A 240 -16.65 -23.86 8.54
CA GLU A 240 -17.98 -24.43 8.45
C GLU A 240 -17.96 -25.91 8.10
N TRP A 241 -17.16 -26.32 7.11
CA TRP A 241 -17.14 -27.68 6.59
C TRP A 241 -16.32 -28.63 7.46
N ASP A 242 -16.43 -29.93 7.16
CA ASP A 242 -15.67 -31.00 7.83
C ASP A 242 -14.38 -31.38 7.08
N ILE A 243 -14.02 -30.65 6.00
CA ILE A 243 -12.79 -30.87 5.22
C ILE A 243 -11.61 -30.32 6.02
N GLN A 244 -10.73 -31.21 6.52
CA GLN A 244 -9.64 -30.83 7.41
C GLN A 244 -8.35 -30.49 6.66
N GLY A 245 -8.19 -31.01 5.44
CA GLY A 245 -6.96 -30.88 4.69
C GLY A 245 -7.11 -31.10 3.19
N ARG A 246 -5.95 -31.15 2.52
CA ARG A 246 -5.85 -31.28 1.07
C ARG A 246 -6.38 -32.62 0.57
N GLU A 247 -6.11 -33.69 1.31
CA GLU A 247 -6.52 -35.06 0.99
C GLU A 247 -8.05 -35.18 0.99
N ASP A 248 -8.70 -34.67 2.05
CA ASP A 248 -10.16 -34.60 2.15
C ASP A 248 -10.77 -33.79 0.99
N ALA A 249 -10.15 -32.66 0.64
CA ALA A 249 -10.59 -31.84 -0.48
C ALA A 249 -10.48 -32.57 -1.82
N ILE A 250 -9.42 -33.38 -2.02
CA ILE A 250 -9.26 -34.24 -3.20
C ILE A 250 -10.33 -35.32 -3.24
N GLU A 251 -10.64 -35.96 -2.11
CA GLU A 251 -11.69 -36.98 -2.03
C GLU A 251 -13.07 -36.37 -2.32
N TYR A 252 -13.37 -35.22 -1.71
CA TYR A 252 -14.60 -34.48 -1.97
C TYR A 252 -14.72 -34.07 -3.45
N ALA A 253 -13.62 -33.59 -4.05
CA ALA A 253 -13.58 -33.26 -5.47
C ALA A 253 -13.87 -34.48 -6.36
N LYS A 254 -13.29 -35.65 -6.05
CA LYS A 254 -13.58 -36.91 -6.77
C LYS A 254 -15.04 -37.31 -6.67
N LYS A 255 -15.61 -37.26 -5.45
CA LYS A 255 -17.04 -37.58 -5.21
C LYS A 255 -17.98 -36.70 -6.04
N HIS A 256 -17.60 -35.44 -6.27
CA HIS A 256 -18.39 -34.47 -7.01
C HIS A 256 -17.95 -34.25 -8.47
N ASN A 257 -17.06 -35.11 -8.99
CA ASN A 257 -16.51 -35.01 -10.35
C ASN A 257 -15.88 -33.64 -10.69
N VAL A 258 -15.32 -32.96 -9.69
CA VAL A 258 -14.61 -31.70 -9.88
C VAL A 258 -13.25 -31.98 -10.53
N PRO A 259 -12.91 -31.34 -11.66
CA PRO A 259 -11.60 -31.52 -12.28
C PRO A 259 -10.51 -30.90 -11.40
N VAL A 260 -9.70 -31.76 -10.77
CA VAL A 260 -8.55 -31.33 -9.96
C VAL A 260 -7.28 -31.41 -10.81
N PRO A 261 -6.45 -30.36 -10.87
CA PRO A 261 -5.14 -30.45 -11.50
C PRO A 261 -4.27 -31.47 -10.76
N VAL A 262 -4.05 -32.63 -11.39
CA VAL A 262 -3.25 -33.75 -10.88
C VAL A 262 -1.77 -33.41 -11.03
N THR A 263 -1.27 -32.45 -10.25
CA THR A 263 0.17 -32.19 -10.24
C THR A 263 0.66 -31.96 -8.82
N LYS A 264 1.80 -32.58 -8.49
CA LYS A 264 2.65 -32.26 -7.34
C LYS A 264 3.32 -30.88 -7.50
N LYS A 265 2.61 -29.90 -8.09
CA LYS A 265 3.17 -28.62 -8.52
C LYS A 265 3.24 -27.68 -7.31
N SER A 266 4.47 -27.46 -6.86
CA SER A 266 4.83 -26.57 -5.75
C SER A 266 4.39 -27.03 -4.37
N ILE A 267 5.38 -27.18 -3.51
CA ILE A 267 5.24 -27.36 -2.06
C ILE A 267 4.88 -26.06 -1.33
N TYR A 268 5.25 -24.91 -1.89
CA TYR A 268 4.98 -23.60 -1.30
C TYR A 268 3.57 -23.13 -1.62
N SER A 269 2.94 -22.51 -0.61
CA SER A 269 1.77 -21.66 -0.77
C SER A 269 2.21 -20.31 -1.31
N ARG A 270 1.56 -19.83 -2.38
CA ARG A 270 1.96 -18.64 -3.10
C ARG A 270 0.78 -17.75 -3.42
N ASP A 271 0.97 -16.46 -3.26
CA ASP A 271 0.02 -15.43 -3.68
C ASP A 271 0.72 -14.37 -4.52
N ARG A 272 0.35 -14.29 -5.79
CA ARG A 272 0.94 -13.39 -6.78
C ARG A 272 -0.07 -12.34 -7.20
N ASN A 273 0.41 -11.11 -7.32
CA ASN A 273 -0.28 -10.04 -8.02
C ASN A 273 0.76 -9.14 -8.71
N LEU A 274 0.33 -8.00 -9.25
CA LEU A 274 1.23 -7.10 -9.97
C LEU A 274 2.28 -6.45 -9.06
N TRP A 275 1.98 -6.28 -7.77
CA TRP A 275 2.90 -5.66 -6.82
C TRP A 275 3.98 -6.63 -6.36
N HIS A 276 3.58 -7.85 -6.01
CA HIS A 276 4.48 -8.81 -5.37
C HIS A 276 4.13 -10.28 -5.62
N LEU A 277 4.98 -11.14 -5.10
CA LEU A 277 4.72 -12.55 -4.88
C LEU A 277 5.14 -12.93 -3.46
N SER A 278 4.24 -13.56 -2.69
CA SER A 278 4.57 -14.15 -1.40
C SER A 278 4.79 -15.67 -1.50
N HIS A 279 5.63 -16.19 -0.61
CA HIS A 279 5.91 -17.61 -0.43
C HIS A 279 5.81 -17.96 1.06
N GLU A 280 5.05 -19.01 1.36
CA GLU A 280 4.85 -19.54 2.70
C GLU A 280 4.77 -21.08 2.67
N GLY A 281 4.92 -21.72 3.83
CA GLY A 281 4.77 -23.17 4.01
C GLY A 281 6.02 -23.99 3.68
N ASP A 282 5.90 -25.30 3.88
CA ASP A 282 6.99 -26.29 3.76
C ASP A 282 8.23 -25.84 4.55
N ILE A 283 9.43 -25.88 3.95
CA ILE A 283 10.70 -25.59 4.63
C ILE A 283 10.74 -24.20 5.28
N LEU A 284 9.92 -23.25 4.82
CA LEU A 284 9.87 -21.89 5.36
C LEU A 284 9.22 -21.86 6.75
N GLU A 285 8.44 -22.86 7.14
CA GLU A 285 7.80 -22.90 8.46
C GLU A 285 8.82 -22.93 9.60
N ASP A 286 9.99 -23.52 9.35
CA ASP A 286 11.14 -23.38 10.24
C ASP A 286 11.97 -22.14 9.86
N PRO A 287 12.01 -21.09 10.70
CA PRO A 287 12.77 -19.88 10.41
C PRO A 287 14.29 -20.10 10.34
N ALA A 288 14.81 -21.25 10.77
CA ALA A 288 16.23 -21.59 10.63
C ALA A 288 16.61 -22.06 9.21
N ASN A 289 15.63 -22.44 8.37
CA ASN A 289 15.90 -22.89 7.01
C ASN A 289 16.10 -21.71 6.06
N GLU A 290 17.15 -21.73 5.26
CA GLU A 290 17.36 -20.73 4.20
C GLU A 290 16.37 -20.94 3.03
N PRO A 291 15.77 -19.88 2.47
CA PRO A 291 14.95 -20.00 1.27
C PRO A 291 15.75 -20.50 0.07
N LYS A 292 15.23 -21.51 -0.63
CA LYS A 292 15.92 -22.10 -1.79
C LYS A 292 15.83 -21.21 -3.03
N LYS A 293 16.88 -21.22 -3.85
CA LYS A 293 16.98 -20.43 -5.09
C LYS A 293 15.83 -20.66 -6.08
N ASP A 294 15.37 -21.91 -6.21
CA ASP A 294 14.26 -22.32 -7.09
C ASP A 294 12.86 -21.91 -6.59
N MET A 295 12.78 -21.39 -5.37
CA MET A 295 11.54 -20.85 -4.82
C MET A 295 11.16 -19.53 -5.49
N TYR A 296 12.15 -18.65 -5.73
CA TYR A 296 11.95 -17.31 -6.27
C TYR A 296 11.51 -17.38 -7.73
N MET A 297 10.50 -16.60 -8.11
CA MET A 297 9.89 -16.64 -9.44
C MET A 297 9.86 -15.29 -10.16
N LEU A 298 9.92 -14.17 -9.44
CA LEU A 298 9.88 -12.83 -10.03
C LEU A 298 11.28 -12.25 -10.24
N SER A 299 12.25 -12.71 -9.46
CA SER A 299 13.60 -12.17 -9.42
C SER A 299 14.65 -13.26 -9.64
N VAL A 300 15.70 -12.93 -10.40
CA VAL A 300 16.89 -13.79 -10.48
C VAL A 300 17.64 -13.74 -9.16
N ASP A 301 18.49 -14.73 -8.93
CA ASP A 301 19.35 -14.69 -7.76
C ASP A 301 20.33 -13.50 -7.86
N PRO A 302 20.57 -12.72 -6.79
CA PRO A 302 21.53 -11.63 -6.82
C PRO A 302 22.92 -12.04 -7.33
N GLU A 303 23.35 -13.29 -7.10
CA GLU A 303 24.62 -13.80 -7.62
C GLU A 303 24.62 -13.99 -9.14
N ASP A 304 23.46 -14.37 -9.71
CA ASP A 304 23.25 -14.56 -11.16
C ASP A 304 22.85 -13.26 -11.89
N ALA A 305 22.55 -12.19 -11.15
CA ALA A 305 22.18 -10.91 -11.73
C ALA A 305 23.34 -10.32 -12.57
N PRO A 306 23.05 -9.50 -13.59
CA PRO A 306 24.07 -8.92 -14.47
C PRO A 306 25.22 -8.25 -13.71
N ASP A 307 26.45 -8.45 -14.18
CA ASP A 307 27.64 -7.79 -13.63
C ASP A 307 27.75 -6.30 -13.99
N GLN A 308 26.86 -5.80 -14.85
CA GLN A 308 26.76 -4.38 -15.19
C GLN A 308 25.57 -3.75 -14.47
N PRO A 309 25.77 -2.63 -13.73
CA PRO A 309 24.67 -1.93 -13.11
C PRO A 309 23.76 -1.28 -14.14
N GLU A 310 22.48 -1.17 -13.82
CA GLU A 310 21.50 -0.47 -14.64
C GLU A 310 21.03 0.81 -13.94
N TYR A 311 20.94 1.90 -14.70
CA TYR A 311 20.44 3.17 -14.20
C TYR A 311 19.00 3.38 -14.67
N VAL A 312 18.11 3.68 -13.73
CA VAL A 312 16.69 3.88 -13.99
C VAL A 312 16.29 5.25 -13.47
N VAL A 313 15.67 6.07 -14.32
CA VAL A 313 15.13 7.38 -13.94
C VAL A 313 13.63 7.25 -13.71
N ILE A 314 13.16 7.57 -12.49
CA ILE A 314 11.73 7.60 -12.16
C ILE A 314 11.27 9.05 -12.13
N GLY A 315 10.28 9.40 -12.96
CA GLY A 315 9.59 10.69 -12.89
C GLY A 315 8.37 10.61 -11.97
N ILE A 316 8.21 11.62 -11.12
CA ILE A 316 7.19 11.67 -10.07
C ILE A 316 6.47 13.02 -10.16
N VAL A 317 5.14 12.99 -10.03
CA VAL A 317 4.27 14.17 -9.95
C VAL A 317 3.34 14.00 -8.76
N ASP A 318 3.29 15.00 -7.89
CA ASP A 318 2.45 15.06 -6.68
C ASP A 318 2.58 13.79 -5.80
N GLY A 319 3.82 13.31 -5.66
CA GLY A 319 4.18 12.12 -4.90
C GLY A 319 3.92 10.78 -5.62
N LEU A 320 3.40 10.80 -6.85
CA LEU A 320 3.08 9.58 -7.60
C LEU A 320 4.02 9.37 -8.81
N PRO A 321 4.51 8.15 -9.03
CA PRO A 321 5.34 7.85 -10.20
C PRO A 321 4.50 7.86 -11.49
N VAL A 322 5.00 8.57 -12.51
CA VAL A 322 4.32 8.77 -13.80
C VAL A 322 5.17 8.33 -15.01
N SER A 323 6.48 8.19 -14.86
CA SER A 323 7.38 7.80 -15.96
C SER A 323 8.59 6.99 -15.52
N VAL A 324 9.11 6.20 -16.45
CA VAL A 324 10.35 5.42 -16.32
C VAL A 324 11.24 5.76 -17.52
N ASN A 325 12.48 6.15 -17.26
CA ASN A 325 13.47 6.54 -18.28
C ASN A 325 12.93 7.60 -19.26
N GLY A 326 12.15 8.55 -18.75
CA GLY A 326 11.54 9.64 -19.55
C GLY A 326 10.30 9.25 -20.35
N LYS A 327 9.85 7.99 -20.29
CA LYS A 327 8.63 7.52 -20.94
C LYS A 327 7.45 7.51 -19.96
N GLU A 328 6.41 8.27 -20.27
CA GLU A 328 5.15 8.24 -19.51
C GLU A 328 4.42 6.91 -19.71
N LEU A 329 3.88 6.37 -18.61
CA LEU A 329 3.24 5.05 -18.58
C LEU A 329 2.00 5.11 -17.68
N SER A 330 1.02 4.26 -17.97
CA SER A 330 -0.07 4.02 -17.02
C SER A 330 0.46 3.34 -15.74
N PRO A 331 -0.22 3.50 -14.60
CA PRO A 331 0.23 2.90 -13.34
C PRO A 331 0.58 1.41 -13.44
N ALA A 332 -0.29 0.58 -14.04
CA ALA A 332 0.00 -0.85 -14.18
C ALA A 332 1.16 -1.14 -15.15
N SER A 333 1.27 -0.39 -16.25
CA SER A 333 2.36 -0.55 -17.22
C SER A 333 3.71 -0.16 -16.59
N LEU A 334 3.74 0.93 -15.82
CA LEU A 334 4.90 1.41 -15.10
C LEU A 334 5.42 0.35 -14.12
N LEU A 335 4.54 -0.17 -13.28
CA LEU A 335 4.90 -1.20 -12.31
C LEU A 335 5.36 -2.50 -13.00
N THR A 336 4.73 -2.87 -14.11
CA THR A 336 5.14 -4.03 -14.92
C THR A 336 6.56 -3.86 -15.44
N GLU A 337 6.89 -2.70 -16.01
CA GLU A 337 8.22 -2.40 -16.54
C GLU A 337 9.28 -2.46 -15.43
N LEU A 338 8.99 -1.87 -14.26
CA LEU A 338 9.89 -1.92 -13.11
C LEU A 338 10.04 -3.31 -12.50
N ASN A 339 9.01 -4.16 -12.54
CA ASN A 339 9.13 -5.55 -12.12
C ASN A 339 10.11 -6.33 -13.01
N VAL A 340 10.07 -6.09 -14.33
CA VAL A 340 11.02 -6.72 -15.27
C VAL A 340 12.44 -6.25 -15.00
N ILE A 341 12.66 -4.95 -14.88
CA ILE A 341 13.98 -4.37 -14.62
C ILE A 341 14.52 -4.84 -13.27
N GLY A 342 13.74 -4.68 -12.19
CA GLY A 342 14.12 -5.07 -10.84
C GLY A 342 14.34 -6.58 -10.70
N GLY A 343 13.47 -7.39 -11.31
CA GLY A 343 13.57 -8.83 -11.30
C GLY A 343 14.86 -9.35 -11.92
N ARG A 344 15.30 -8.77 -13.05
CA ARG A 344 16.58 -9.11 -13.69
C ARG A 344 17.80 -8.75 -12.84
N HIS A 345 17.67 -7.78 -11.92
CA HIS A 345 18.74 -7.40 -10.99
C HIS A 345 18.60 -8.03 -9.61
N GLY A 346 17.68 -8.97 -9.39
CA GLY A 346 17.49 -9.64 -8.10
C GLY A 346 16.93 -8.73 -6.99
N VAL A 347 16.33 -7.59 -7.35
CA VAL A 347 15.85 -6.57 -6.40
C VAL A 347 14.55 -7.01 -5.73
N GLY A 348 14.42 -6.65 -4.45
CA GLY A 348 13.13 -6.70 -3.73
C GLY A 348 12.78 -8.03 -3.09
N ARG A 349 13.78 -8.90 -2.85
CA ARG A 349 13.63 -10.09 -2.00
C ARG A 349 13.67 -9.70 -0.53
N ILE A 350 12.67 -10.09 0.25
CA ILE A 350 12.65 -9.92 1.70
C ILE A 350 12.21 -11.22 2.41
N ASP A 351 12.78 -11.47 3.58
CA ASP A 351 12.40 -12.56 4.49
C ASP A 351 12.08 -11.95 5.85
N LEU A 352 10.90 -12.26 6.40
CA LEU A 352 10.48 -11.83 7.72
C LEU A 352 9.64 -12.87 8.45
N VAL A 353 9.78 -12.88 9.78
CA VAL A 353 8.79 -13.41 10.70
C VAL A 353 7.89 -12.26 11.12
N GLU A 354 6.67 -12.26 10.61
CA GLU A 354 5.67 -11.22 10.83
C GLU A 354 4.69 -11.57 11.97
N ASN A 355 4.08 -10.55 12.56
CA ASN A 355 2.98 -10.69 13.50
C ASN A 355 1.65 -10.64 12.73
N ARG A 356 0.93 -11.76 12.66
CA ARG A 356 -0.42 -11.79 12.07
C ARG A 356 -1.41 -11.09 12.99
N PHE A 357 -2.44 -10.50 12.40
CA PHE A 357 -3.49 -9.81 13.14
C PHE A 357 -4.24 -10.76 14.09
N VAL A 358 -4.35 -12.03 13.72
CA VAL A 358 -4.97 -13.09 14.53
C VAL A 358 -4.09 -13.58 15.70
N GLY A 359 -2.98 -12.89 16.01
CA GLY A 359 -2.18 -13.10 17.22
C GLY A 359 -1.05 -14.13 17.12
N MET A 360 -0.82 -14.73 15.95
CA MET A 360 0.27 -15.69 15.72
C MET A 360 1.40 -15.08 14.89
N LYS A 361 2.62 -15.59 15.07
CA LYS A 361 3.73 -15.31 14.16
C LYS A 361 3.67 -16.22 12.94
N SER A 362 4.15 -15.71 11.81
CA SER A 362 4.30 -16.47 10.58
C SER A 362 5.53 -15.98 9.85
N ARG A 363 6.27 -16.88 9.20
CA ARG A 363 7.37 -16.52 8.32
C ARG A 363 6.86 -16.46 6.88
N GLY A 364 7.16 -15.36 6.20
CA GLY A 364 6.91 -15.19 4.78
C GLY A 364 8.14 -14.66 4.06
N VAL A 365 8.35 -15.16 2.84
CA VAL A 365 9.35 -14.61 1.91
C VAL A 365 8.62 -13.93 0.77
N TYR A 366 9.04 -12.72 0.42
CA TYR A 366 8.34 -11.89 -0.56
C TYR A 366 9.29 -11.38 -1.64
N GLU A 367 8.77 -11.28 -2.86
CA GLU A 367 9.42 -10.66 -4.01
C GLU A 367 8.61 -9.46 -4.47
N THR A 368 9.13 -8.25 -4.26
CA THR A 368 8.47 -6.98 -4.61
C THR A 368 9.43 -6.07 -5.42
N PRO A 369 9.86 -6.48 -6.63
CA PRO A 369 10.93 -5.80 -7.36
C PRO A 369 10.58 -4.36 -7.72
N GLY A 370 9.48 -4.13 -8.45
CA GLY A 370 9.05 -2.80 -8.87
C GLY A 370 8.68 -1.92 -7.68
N GLY A 371 8.00 -2.48 -6.68
CA GLY A 371 7.65 -1.74 -5.48
C GLY A 371 8.86 -1.28 -4.67
N THR A 372 9.92 -2.09 -4.57
CA THR A 372 11.17 -1.70 -3.90
C THR A 372 11.83 -0.50 -4.59
N ILE A 373 11.83 -0.50 -5.93
CA ILE A 373 12.35 0.62 -6.73
C ILE A 373 11.51 1.89 -6.51
N LEU A 374 10.19 1.76 -6.52
CA LEU A 374 9.27 2.89 -6.33
C LEU A 374 9.38 3.50 -4.93
N PHE A 375 9.42 2.68 -3.88
CA PHE A 375 9.60 3.16 -2.51
C PHE A 375 10.93 3.91 -2.35
N ALA A 376 12.01 3.39 -2.96
CA ALA A 376 13.28 4.10 -3.00
C ALA A 376 13.15 5.45 -3.73
N ALA A 377 12.55 5.49 -4.92
CA ALA A 377 12.41 6.75 -5.67
C ALA A 377 11.60 7.82 -4.92
N VAL A 378 10.42 7.47 -4.40
CA VAL A 378 9.51 8.41 -3.74
C VAL A 378 10.16 8.99 -2.48
N ARG A 379 10.72 8.15 -1.61
CA ARG A 379 11.38 8.60 -0.37
C ARG A 379 12.53 9.58 -0.64
N GLU A 380 13.30 9.31 -1.68
CA GLU A 380 14.44 10.16 -2.03
C GLU A 380 13.99 11.51 -2.60
N LEU A 381 12.88 11.58 -3.32
CA LEU A 381 12.31 12.85 -3.77
C LEU A 381 11.65 13.64 -2.62
N GLU A 382 10.98 12.95 -1.70
CA GLU A 382 10.39 13.56 -0.51
C GLU A 382 11.46 14.25 0.36
N SER A 383 12.63 13.63 0.51
CA SER A 383 13.77 14.24 1.23
C SER A 383 14.23 15.58 0.65
N LEU A 384 13.95 15.82 -0.64
CA LEU A 384 14.30 17.04 -1.35
C LEU A 384 13.19 18.10 -1.29
N THR A 385 11.93 17.67 -1.12
CA THR A 385 10.72 18.49 -1.38
C THR A 385 9.85 18.73 -0.17
N LEU A 386 10.00 17.95 0.91
CA LEU A 386 9.26 18.11 2.16
C LEU A 386 10.15 18.74 3.24
N ASP A 387 9.55 19.62 4.06
CA ASP A 387 10.25 20.17 5.22
C ASP A 387 10.41 19.13 6.33
N ARG A 388 11.29 19.46 7.28
CA ARG A 388 11.72 18.57 8.37
C ARG A 388 10.56 18.07 9.24
N GLU A 389 9.59 18.90 9.57
CA GLU A 389 8.53 18.52 10.50
C GLU A 389 7.44 17.72 9.78
N THR A 390 7.11 18.12 8.55
CA THR A 390 6.17 17.38 7.71
C THR A 390 6.61 15.94 7.47
N ILE A 391 7.87 15.69 7.11
CA ILE A 391 8.36 14.32 6.89
C ILE A 391 8.32 13.47 8.18
N GLN A 392 8.62 14.06 9.34
CA GLN A 392 8.56 13.35 10.63
C GLN A 392 7.13 12.95 11.03
N VAL A 393 6.16 13.85 10.80
CA VAL A 393 4.74 13.56 11.04
C VAL A 393 4.22 12.53 10.04
N LYS A 394 4.59 12.66 8.76
CA LYS A 394 4.29 11.68 7.71
C LYS A 394 4.74 10.28 8.10
N ASP A 395 6.00 10.12 8.51
CA ASP A 395 6.57 8.83 8.89
C ASP A 395 5.84 8.22 10.10
N SER A 396 5.42 9.05 11.06
CA SER A 396 4.64 8.59 12.21
C SER A 396 3.25 8.07 11.80
N LEU A 397 2.59 8.75 10.87
CA LEU A 397 1.30 8.32 10.32
C LEU A 397 1.43 7.10 9.41
N ALA A 398 2.53 6.98 8.67
CA ALA A 398 2.82 5.84 7.79
C ALA A 398 2.79 4.49 8.53
N LEU A 399 3.29 4.47 9.77
CA LEU A 399 3.23 3.29 10.63
C LEU A 399 1.78 2.88 10.90
N LYS A 400 0.94 3.83 11.31
CA LYS A 400 -0.46 3.54 11.61
C LYS A 400 -1.24 3.17 10.34
N TYR A 401 -0.94 3.83 9.23
CA TYR A 401 -1.51 3.52 7.93
C TYR A 401 -1.22 2.07 7.54
N ALA A 402 0.03 1.62 7.66
CA ALA A 402 0.43 0.25 7.36
C ALA A 402 -0.29 -0.77 8.24
N GLU A 403 -0.48 -0.49 9.54
CA GLU A 403 -1.26 -1.36 10.44
C GLU A 403 -2.72 -1.51 9.99
N LEU A 404 -3.38 -0.41 9.63
CA LEU A 404 -4.78 -0.43 9.19
C LEU A 404 -4.95 -1.27 7.93
N VAL A 405 -4.07 -1.06 6.93
CA VAL A 405 -4.08 -1.85 5.68
C VAL A 405 -3.79 -3.32 5.97
N TYR A 406 -2.78 -3.63 6.80
CA TYR A 406 -2.45 -5.00 7.16
C TYR A 406 -3.62 -5.73 7.84
N ALA A 407 -4.34 -5.04 8.73
CA ALA A 407 -5.50 -5.52 9.47
C ALA A 407 -6.81 -5.57 8.66
N GLY A 408 -6.79 -5.18 7.37
CA GLY A 408 -7.97 -5.21 6.51
C GLY A 408 -8.94 -4.04 6.69
N ARG A 409 -8.53 -2.99 7.41
CA ARG A 409 -9.29 -1.77 7.63
C ARG A 409 -9.07 -0.78 6.50
N TRP A 410 -9.22 -1.24 5.25
CA TRP A 410 -9.08 -0.38 4.08
C TRP A 410 -10.16 0.70 4.09
N PHE A 411 -11.45 0.34 4.13
CA PHE A 411 -12.57 1.29 4.11
C PHE A 411 -12.84 1.97 5.47
N ASP A 412 -11.78 2.21 6.25
CA ASP A 412 -11.88 2.87 7.55
C ASP A 412 -11.73 4.39 7.41
N PRO A 413 -12.58 5.20 8.07
CA PRO A 413 -12.50 6.66 8.00
C PRO A 413 -11.15 7.23 8.44
N LEU A 414 -10.45 6.56 9.36
CA LEU A 414 -9.12 7.00 9.80
C LEU A 414 -8.09 6.88 8.66
N ARG A 415 -8.13 5.78 7.88
CA ARG A 415 -7.23 5.59 6.72
C ARG A 415 -7.53 6.63 5.65
N GLU A 416 -8.80 6.87 5.35
CA GLU A 416 -9.22 7.89 4.37
C GLU A 416 -8.80 9.31 4.78
N SER A 417 -8.87 9.61 6.08
CA SER A 417 -8.39 10.89 6.61
C SER A 417 -6.88 11.03 6.48
N MET A 418 -6.13 9.93 6.66
CA MET A 418 -4.69 9.91 6.41
C MET A 418 -4.38 10.12 4.92
N ASP A 419 -5.14 9.52 4.00
CA ASP A 419 -4.96 9.76 2.56
C ASP A 419 -5.09 11.25 2.20
N ALA A 420 -6.10 11.94 2.72
CA ALA A 420 -6.27 13.37 2.50
C ALA A 420 -5.08 14.20 3.03
N PHE A 421 -4.52 13.82 4.19
CA PHE A 421 -3.30 14.42 4.70
C PHE A 421 -2.10 14.15 3.78
N MET A 422 -1.88 12.89 3.40
CA MET A 422 -0.75 12.47 2.55
C MET A 422 -0.78 13.16 1.20
N GLU A 423 -1.95 13.24 0.56
CA GLU A 423 -2.16 13.96 -0.69
C GLU A 423 -1.78 15.43 -0.56
N LYS A 424 -2.26 16.09 0.49
CA LYS A 424 -2.01 17.52 0.67
C LYS A 424 -0.51 17.82 0.82
N ILE A 425 0.22 17.02 1.58
CA ILE A 425 1.64 17.28 1.85
C ILE A 425 2.54 16.93 0.67
N THR A 426 2.15 15.98 -0.20
CA THR A 426 2.99 15.58 -1.34
C THR A 426 2.73 16.35 -2.63
N ASN A 427 1.89 17.40 -2.62
CA ASN A 427 1.64 18.27 -3.79
C ASN A 427 2.90 18.91 -4.40
N THR A 428 3.99 19.06 -3.62
CA THR A 428 5.26 19.59 -4.11
C THR A 428 6.27 18.50 -4.45
N THR A 429 5.94 17.23 -4.21
CA THR A 429 6.81 16.08 -4.49
C THR A 429 6.76 15.74 -5.97
N THR A 430 7.27 16.66 -6.79
CA THR A 430 7.32 16.58 -8.25
C THR A 430 8.75 16.74 -8.72
N GLY A 431 9.23 15.87 -9.62
CA GLY A 431 10.63 15.83 -10.05
C GLY A 431 11.06 14.47 -10.60
N SER A 432 12.35 14.16 -10.53
CA SER A 432 12.86 12.84 -10.90
C SER A 432 13.99 12.35 -9.99
N VAL A 433 14.10 11.03 -9.88
CA VAL A 433 15.16 10.34 -9.14
C VAL A 433 15.82 9.32 -10.05
N THR A 434 17.16 9.35 -10.11
CA THR A 434 17.94 8.31 -10.79
C THR A 434 18.39 7.28 -9.77
N LEU A 435 18.11 6.01 -10.03
CA LEU A 435 18.46 4.87 -9.21
C LEU A 435 19.44 3.97 -9.96
N LYS A 436 20.46 3.47 -9.27
CA LYS A 436 21.38 2.42 -9.73
C LYS A 436 20.93 1.09 -9.15
N LEU A 437 20.65 0.13 -10.02
CA LEU A 437 20.29 -1.24 -9.68
C LEU A 437 21.49 -2.15 -9.92
N TYR A 438 21.84 -2.95 -8.92
CA TYR A 438 22.97 -3.86 -9.01
C TYR A 438 22.87 -4.98 -7.98
N LYS A 439 22.83 -6.23 -8.44
CA LYS A 439 22.89 -7.46 -7.61
C LYS A 439 22.08 -7.37 -6.31
N GLY A 440 20.77 -7.20 -6.44
CA GLY A 440 19.80 -7.13 -5.36
C GLY A 440 19.62 -5.76 -4.73
N THR A 441 20.48 -4.78 -5.09
CA THR A 441 20.52 -3.47 -4.44
C THR A 441 19.91 -2.38 -5.32
N VAL A 442 19.25 -1.41 -4.68
CA VAL A 442 18.80 -0.14 -5.27
C VAL A 442 19.52 1.00 -4.54
N THR A 443 20.22 1.86 -5.26
CA THR A 443 20.92 3.02 -4.68
C THR A 443 20.59 4.29 -5.46
N ALA A 444 20.12 5.34 -4.79
CA ALA A 444 19.85 6.60 -5.46
C ALA A 444 21.13 7.39 -5.77
N THR A 445 21.29 7.78 -7.04
CA THR A 445 22.48 8.46 -7.55
C THR A 445 22.26 9.94 -7.85
N SER A 446 21.03 10.35 -8.16
CA SER A 446 20.68 11.77 -8.31
C SER A 446 19.19 12.00 -8.06
N ARG A 447 18.85 13.23 -7.68
CA ARG A 447 17.48 13.71 -7.44
C ARG A 447 17.37 15.12 -8.01
N THR A 448 16.29 15.45 -8.70
CA THR A 448 16.03 16.80 -9.20
C THR A 448 14.55 17.15 -8.99
N SER A 449 14.29 18.40 -8.62
CA SER A 449 12.92 18.89 -8.44
C SER A 449 12.87 20.40 -8.65
N PRO A 450 11.84 20.93 -9.34
CA PRO A 450 11.55 22.37 -9.34
C PRO A 450 11.08 22.90 -7.98
N PHE A 451 10.74 22.01 -7.03
CA PHE A 451 10.28 22.33 -5.67
C PHE A 451 11.34 21.97 -4.62
N SER A 452 12.62 21.89 -5.01
CA SER A 452 13.70 21.57 -4.09
C SER A 452 13.79 22.58 -2.94
N LEU A 453 13.71 22.10 -1.70
CA LEU A 453 14.04 22.85 -0.50
C LEU A 453 15.55 22.84 -0.20
N TYR A 454 16.32 21.97 -0.87
CA TYR A 454 17.77 22.02 -0.82
C TYR A 454 18.31 23.23 -1.57
N ARG A 455 19.17 24.00 -0.90
CA ARG A 455 19.77 25.24 -1.39
C ARG A 455 21.28 25.20 -1.17
N GLN A 456 22.02 24.97 -2.26
CA GLN A 456 23.49 24.87 -2.23
C GLN A 456 24.16 26.15 -1.72
N ASP A 457 23.59 27.31 -2.02
CA ASP A 457 24.06 28.62 -1.58
C ASP A 457 23.88 28.88 -0.06
N ILE A 458 23.09 28.06 0.62
CA ILE A 458 22.93 28.07 2.09
C ILE A 458 23.75 26.95 2.74
N SER A 459 23.85 25.78 2.11
CA SER A 459 24.53 24.61 2.67
C SER A 459 26.04 24.54 2.44
N SER A 460 26.57 25.34 1.51
CA SER A 460 28.00 25.40 1.22
C SER A 460 28.82 25.91 2.42
N PHE A 461 30.06 25.43 2.53
CA PHE A 461 31.05 25.96 3.49
C PHE A 461 31.62 27.32 3.06
N GLU A 462 31.36 27.75 1.83
CA GLU A 462 31.75 29.06 1.33
C GLU A 462 30.89 30.16 1.97
N SER A 463 31.42 31.39 2.06
CA SER A 463 30.73 32.49 2.72
C SER A 463 29.45 32.89 1.97
N GLY A 464 28.29 32.47 2.50
CA GLY A 464 26.96 32.91 2.06
C GLY A 464 26.45 34.10 2.87
N GLN A 465 25.59 34.94 2.28
CA GLN A 465 24.97 36.08 2.97
C GLN A 465 23.64 35.75 3.66
N ILE A 466 23.09 34.56 3.43
CA ILE A 466 21.74 34.18 3.88
C ILE A 466 21.75 33.57 5.29
N TYR A 467 22.82 32.87 5.68
CA TYR A 467 22.92 32.19 6.96
C TYR A 467 24.00 32.84 7.85
N ASP A 468 23.59 33.50 8.93
CA ASP A 468 24.51 34.02 9.94
C ASP A 468 24.89 32.93 10.95
N GLN A 469 26.16 32.53 10.94
CA GLN A 469 26.67 31.50 11.85
C GLN A 469 26.64 31.94 13.33
N ALA A 470 26.64 33.25 13.61
CA ALA A 470 26.61 33.77 14.98
C ALA A 470 25.29 33.45 15.69
N ASP A 471 24.18 33.38 14.94
CA ASP A 471 22.84 33.08 15.48
C ASP A 471 22.76 31.68 16.10
N ALA A 472 23.56 30.73 15.60
CA ALA A 472 23.60 29.36 16.12
C ALA A 472 23.94 29.31 17.62
N ALA A 473 24.79 30.21 18.10
CA ALA A 473 25.14 30.27 19.52
C ALA A 473 23.95 30.64 20.41
N GLY A 474 23.11 31.59 19.96
CA GLY A 474 21.86 31.95 20.63
C GLY A 474 20.85 30.82 20.60
N PHE A 475 20.63 30.23 19.42
CA PHE A 475 19.75 29.08 19.22
C PHE A 475 20.09 27.91 20.14
N ILE A 476 21.36 27.48 20.18
CA ILE A 476 21.81 26.34 21.01
C ILE A 476 21.55 26.60 22.50
N ARG A 477 21.83 27.82 22.99
CA ARG A 477 21.60 28.17 24.40
C ARG A 477 20.12 28.10 24.77
N LEU A 478 19.22 28.55 23.89
CA LEU A 478 17.79 28.56 24.14
C LEU A 478 17.18 27.16 23.97
N TYR A 479 17.49 26.47 22.87
CA TYR A 479 16.97 25.14 22.58
C TYR A 479 17.45 24.09 23.60
N GLY A 480 18.72 24.19 24.03
CA GLY A 480 19.31 23.30 25.03
C GLY A 480 18.97 23.64 26.48
N LEU A 481 18.23 24.72 26.75
CA LEU A 481 17.96 25.18 28.11
C LEU A 481 17.31 24.12 29.01
N PRO A 482 16.28 23.37 28.56
CA PRO A 482 15.68 22.31 29.39
C PRO A 482 16.67 21.22 29.79
N MET A 483 17.58 20.84 28.87
CA MET A 483 18.63 19.85 29.14
C MET A 483 19.62 20.37 30.20
N ARG A 484 19.99 21.64 30.10
CA ARG A 484 20.89 22.30 31.05
C ARG A 484 20.26 22.37 32.44
N VAL A 485 18.99 22.74 32.55
CA VAL A 485 18.26 22.81 33.83
C VAL A 485 18.18 21.45 34.50
N ARG A 486 17.86 20.38 33.76
CA ARG A 486 17.85 19.01 34.30
C ARG A 486 19.22 18.62 34.87
N ALA A 487 20.29 18.89 34.13
CA ALA A 487 21.65 18.60 34.59
C ALA A 487 22.08 19.45 35.79
N MET A 488 21.57 20.69 35.92
CA MET A 488 21.80 21.53 37.11
C MET A 488 21.11 20.94 38.34
N LEU A 489 19.85 20.51 38.21
CA LEU A 489 19.11 19.85 39.28
C LEU A 489 19.84 18.58 39.77
N GLU A 490 20.29 17.73 38.85
CA GLU A 490 21.06 16.51 39.17
C GLU A 490 22.38 16.80 39.91
N LYS A 491 22.96 17.99 39.70
CA LYS A 491 24.19 18.44 40.37
C LYS A 491 23.95 19.31 41.61
N GLY A 492 22.70 19.65 41.92
CA GLY A 492 22.35 20.55 43.01
C GLY A 492 22.83 21.99 42.82
N ILE A 493 22.88 22.49 41.56
CA ILE A 493 23.25 23.88 41.21
C ILE A 493 22.01 24.77 41.18
#